data_AF-A0A793H8X2-F1
#
_entry.id   AF-A0A793H8X2-F1
#
_cell.length_a   1.000
_cell.length_b   1.000
_cell.length_c   1.000
_cell.angle_alpha   90.00
_cell.angle_beta   90.00
_cell.angle_gamma   90.00
#
_symmetry.space_group_name_H-M   'P 1'
#
loop_
_entity.id
_entity.type
_entity.pdbx_description
1 polymer ?
#
loop_
_entity_poly.entity_id
_entity_poly.type
_entity_poly.pdbx_seq_one_letter_code
_entity_poly.pdbx_strand_id
1 'polypeptide(L)'
;MAEPFSGAWQQGVKADPEAVLSFHAVFACISLISQDIAKMRLRLMQTDAHGIRRETRRGDIARLCRRPNAQQNRIQFFELWLNAKLRHGNTVVLKIRNARGQIKELRILDWNRVEPLVADDGEVFYR
;
A
#
# COMPACT_ATOMS: atom_id res chain seq x y z
N MET A 1 18.08 0.44 14.48
CA MET A 1 18.65 1.28 13.41
C MET A 1 20.02 0.70 13.12
N ALA A 2 20.21 0.03 11.97
CA ALA A 2 21.50 -0.56 11.63
C ALA A 2 22.40 0.53 11.03
N GLU A 3 23.64 0.63 11.50
CA GLU A 3 24.60 1.58 10.94
C GLU A 3 24.97 1.15 9.51
N PRO A 4 25.00 2.09 8.54
CA PRO A 4 25.29 1.75 7.15
C PRO A 4 26.72 1.21 6.95
N PHE A 5 27.66 1.59 7.80
CA PHE A 5 28.99 1.01 7.95
C PHE A 5 29.59 1.41 9.31
N SER A 6 30.60 0.67 9.79
CA SER A 6 31.26 0.95 11.08
C SER A 6 31.77 2.39 11.15
N GLY A 7 31.36 3.16 12.16
CA GLY A 7 31.76 4.56 12.35
C GLY A 7 30.86 5.60 11.66
N ALA A 8 29.80 5.18 10.95
CA ALA A 8 28.89 6.08 10.26
C ALA A 8 28.15 7.06 11.20
N TRP A 9 27.91 6.67 12.46
CA TRP A 9 27.31 7.57 13.46
C TRP A 9 28.25 8.73 13.84
N GLN A 10 29.57 8.48 13.94
CA GLN A 10 30.55 9.50 14.32
C GLN A 10 30.75 10.55 13.22
N GLN A 11 30.55 10.15 11.96
CA GLN A 11 30.65 11.03 10.80
C GLN A 11 29.35 11.81 10.51
N GLY A 12 28.29 11.60 11.29
CA GLY A 12 27.01 12.27 11.08
C GLY A 12 26.36 11.95 9.74
N VAL A 13 26.73 10.82 9.10
CA VAL A 13 26.18 10.39 7.81
C VAL A 13 24.75 9.94 8.04
N LYS A 14 23.81 10.87 7.88
CA LYS A 14 22.39 10.56 7.77
C LYS A 14 22.16 10.00 6.37
N ALA A 15 21.77 8.74 6.27
CA ALA A 15 21.28 8.18 5.03
C ALA A 15 19.97 8.90 4.68
N ASP A 16 20.05 9.90 3.81
CA ASP A 16 18.87 10.58 3.30
C ASP A 16 18.08 9.56 2.44
N PRO A 17 16.83 9.25 2.80
CA PRO A 17 15.99 8.33 2.03
C PRO A 17 15.91 8.73 0.55
N GLU A 18 15.94 10.02 0.24
CA GLU A 18 15.86 10.52 -1.13
C GLU A 18 17.15 10.27 -1.93
N ALA A 19 18.31 10.33 -1.27
CA ALA A 19 19.60 9.97 -1.86
C ALA A 19 19.71 8.46 -2.13
N VAL A 20 19.15 7.62 -1.25
CA VAL A 20 19.13 6.15 -1.43
C VAL A 20 18.22 5.74 -2.59
N LEU A 21 17.07 6.40 -2.75
CA LEU A 21 16.12 6.14 -3.85
C LEU A 21 16.64 6.62 -5.20
N SER A 22 17.50 7.64 -5.20
CA SER A 22 18.18 8.14 -6.40
C SER A 22 19.16 7.10 -6.99
N PHE A 23 19.54 6.06 -6.23
CA PHE A 23 20.37 4.98 -6.73
C PHE A 23 19.57 4.06 -7.66
N HIS A 24 20.03 3.94 -8.91
CA HIS A 24 19.36 3.17 -9.95
C HIS A 24 19.06 1.71 -9.56
N ALA A 25 19.95 1.05 -8.79
CA ALA A 25 19.71 -0.33 -8.39
C ALA A 25 18.57 -0.45 -7.36
N VAL A 26 18.46 0.51 -6.43
CA VAL A 26 17.37 0.53 -5.44
C VAL A 26 16.04 0.80 -6.16
N PHE A 27 16.02 1.75 -7.08
CA PHE A 27 14.85 2.02 -7.92
C PHE A 27 14.42 0.78 -8.72
N ALA A 28 15.37 0.06 -9.32
CA ALA A 28 15.10 -1.17 -10.07
C ALA A 28 14.52 -2.27 -9.16
N CYS A 29 15.11 -2.52 -8.00
CA CYS A 29 14.61 -3.52 -7.04
C CYS A 29 13.19 -3.21 -6.57
N ILE A 30 12.91 -1.96 -6.18
CA ILE A 30 11.57 -1.54 -5.73
C ILE A 30 10.55 -1.72 -6.86
N SER A 31 10.91 -1.32 -8.08
CA SER A 31 10.04 -1.43 -9.25
C SER A 31 9.73 -2.90 -9.59
N LEU A 32 10.74 -3.77 -9.60
CA LEU A 32 10.57 -5.21 -9.85
C LEU A 32 9.64 -5.87 -8.83
N ILE A 33 9.91 -5.66 -7.53
CA ILE A 33 9.08 -6.21 -6.44
C ILE A 33 7.63 -5.72 -6.57
N SER A 34 7.46 -4.41 -6.79
CA SER A 34 6.13 -3.80 -6.86
C SER A 34 5.34 -4.33 -8.06
N GLN A 35 5.97 -4.42 -9.24
CA GLN A 35 5.32 -4.92 -10.45
C GLN A 35 4.99 -6.40 -10.39
N ASP A 36 5.90 -7.22 -9.85
CA ASP A 36 5.68 -8.67 -9.79
C ASP A 36 4.55 -9.03 -8.82
N ILE A 37 4.50 -8.37 -7.65
CA ILE A 37 3.37 -8.56 -6.73
C ILE A 37 2.08 -8.00 -7.32
N ALA A 38 2.12 -6.85 -8.02
CA ALA A 38 0.93 -6.25 -8.62
C ALA A 38 0.29 -7.14 -9.71
N LYS A 39 1.10 -7.91 -10.44
CA LYS A 39 0.61 -8.88 -11.45
C LYS A 39 -0.18 -10.02 -10.79
N MET A 40 0.20 -10.46 -9.60
CA MET A 40 -0.44 -11.59 -8.90
C MET A 40 -1.94 -11.37 -8.73
N ARG A 41 -2.74 -12.43 -8.95
CA ARG A 41 -4.20 -12.35 -8.85
C ARG A 41 -4.67 -12.47 -7.41
N LEU A 42 -5.46 -11.50 -6.97
CA LEU A 42 -6.20 -11.58 -5.72
C LEU A 42 -7.36 -12.56 -5.83
N ARG A 43 -7.48 -13.46 -4.84
CA ARG A 43 -8.59 -14.41 -4.71
C ARG A 43 -9.34 -14.08 -3.43
N LEU A 44 -10.59 -13.65 -3.57
CA LEU A 44 -11.49 -13.52 -2.43
C LEU A 44 -11.99 -14.92 -2.07
N MET A 45 -11.63 -15.40 -0.89
CA MET A 45 -12.03 -16.72 -0.39
C MET A 45 -13.12 -16.55 0.67
N GLN A 46 -14.19 -17.32 0.53
CA GLN A 46 -15.28 -17.40 1.50
C GLN A 46 -15.37 -18.85 2.00
N THR A 47 -15.52 -19.01 3.31
CA THR A 47 -15.76 -20.32 3.91
C THR A 47 -17.24 -20.66 3.77
N ASP A 48 -17.52 -21.84 3.21
CA ASP A 48 -18.87 -22.37 3.07
C ASP A 48 -19.40 -22.93 4.41
N ALA A 49 -20.70 -23.24 4.50
CA ALA A 49 -21.33 -23.79 5.70
C ALA A 49 -20.68 -25.10 6.19
N HIS A 50 -20.02 -25.82 5.28
CA HIS A 50 -19.30 -27.06 5.55
C HIS A 50 -17.80 -26.87 5.84
N GLY A 51 -17.33 -25.63 6.06
CA GLY A 51 -15.94 -25.33 6.42
C GLY A 51 -14.95 -25.29 5.23
N ILE A 52 -15.41 -25.51 4.00
CA ILE A 52 -14.56 -25.51 2.80
C ILE A 52 -14.36 -24.07 2.30
N ARG A 53 -13.11 -23.66 2.06
CA ARG A 53 -12.79 -22.35 1.46
C ARG A 53 -13.01 -22.38 -0.06
N ARG A 54 -13.96 -21.58 -0.55
CA ARG A 54 -14.24 -21.42 -1.98
C ARG A 54 -13.97 -19.99 -2.43
N GLU A 55 -13.55 -19.84 -3.68
CA GLU A 55 -13.31 -18.51 -4.26
C GLU A 55 -14.66 -17.86 -4.62
N THR A 56 -14.96 -16.73 -4.01
CA THR A 56 -16.16 -15.94 -4.29
C THR A 56 -15.80 -14.79 -5.23
N ARG A 57 -16.48 -14.73 -6.39
CA ARG A 57 -16.30 -13.65 -7.38
C ARG A 57 -17.46 -12.66 -7.43
N ARG A 58 -18.44 -12.82 -6.53
CA ARG A 58 -19.67 -12.03 -6.46
C ARG A 58 -19.59 -11.04 -5.30
N GLY A 59 -20.29 -9.91 -5.44
CA GLY A 59 -20.36 -8.86 -4.43
C GLY A 59 -19.43 -7.68 -4.67
N ASP A 60 -19.63 -6.63 -3.88
CA ASP A 60 -18.91 -5.35 -4.00
C ASP A 60 -17.41 -5.49 -3.76
N ILE A 61 -17.01 -6.33 -2.81
CA ILE A 61 -15.59 -6.58 -2.49
C ILE A 61 -14.89 -7.25 -3.69
N ALA A 62 -15.51 -8.25 -4.32
CA ALA A 62 -14.96 -8.89 -5.51
C ALA A 62 -14.88 -7.95 -6.72
N ARG A 63 -15.73 -6.92 -6.79
CA ARG A 63 -15.60 -5.82 -7.77
C ARG A 63 -14.38 -4.96 -7.45
N LEU A 64 -14.22 -4.52 -6.21
CA LEU A 64 -13.08 -3.70 -5.76
C LEU A 64 -11.74 -4.42 -5.99
N CYS A 65 -11.66 -5.72 -5.70
CA CYS A 65 -10.46 -6.53 -5.95
C CYS A 65 -10.09 -6.60 -7.45
N ARG A 66 -11.05 -6.47 -8.36
CA ARG A 66 -10.82 -6.44 -9.81
C ARG A 66 -10.48 -5.06 -10.32
N ARG A 67 -11.20 -4.04 -9.85
CA ARG A 67 -11.00 -2.64 -10.25
C ARG A 67 -11.23 -1.74 -9.03
N PRO A 68 -10.14 -1.28 -8.39
CA PRO A 68 -10.24 -0.52 -7.14
C PRO A 68 -10.80 0.89 -7.34
N ASN A 69 -10.55 1.51 -8.50
CA ASN A 69 -11.10 2.83 -8.83
C ASN A 69 -11.32 2.99 -10.35
N ALA A 70 -11.94 4.09 -10.76
CA ALA A 70 -12.22 4.35 -12.17
C ALA A 70 -10.97 4.72 -12.99
N GLN A 71 -9.97 5.35 -12.35
CA GLN A 71 -8.81 5.95 -13.02
C GLN A 71 -7.67 4.97 -13.28
N GLN A 72 -7.40 4.07 -12.33
CA GLN A 72 -6.31 3.12 -12.31
C GLN A 72 -6.84 1.69 -12.46
N ASN A 73 -6.06 0.86 -13.15
CA ASN A 73 -6.29 -0.58 -13.15
C ASN A 73 -5.77 -1.22 -11.85
N ARG A 74 -6.08 -2.49 -11.64
CA ARG A 74 -5.64 -3.24 -10.46
C ARG A 74 -4.12 -3.25 -10.29
N ILE A 75 -3.38 -3.46 -11.38
CA ILE A 75 -1.92 -3.59 -11.35
C ILE A 75 -1.30 -2.27 -10.90
N GLN A 76 -1.67 -1.16 -11.54
CA GLN A 76 -1.23 0.19 -11.18
C GLN A 76 -1.55 0.54 -9.72
N PHE A 77 -2.72 0.13 -9.23
CA PHE A 77 -3.09 0.36 -7.84
C PHE A 77 -2.19 -0.40 -6.85
N PHE A 78 -1.92 -1.69 -7.08
CA PHE A 78 -1.03 -2.44 -6.19
C PHE A 78 0.44 -2.05 -6.34
N GLU A 79 0.86 -1.66 -7.54
CA GLU A 79 2.19 -1.11 -7.78
C GLU A 79 2.40 0.17 -7.00
N LEU A 80 1.44 1.11 -7.05
CA LEU A 80 1.49 2.35 -6.26
C LEU A 80 1.45 2.07 -4.75
N TRP A 81 0.65 1.09 -4.33
CA TRP A 81 0.58 0.69 -2.92
C TRP A 81 1.94 0.22 -2.43
N LEU A 82 2.53 -0.75 -3.13
CA LEU A 82 3.81 -1.32 -2.74
C LEU A 82 4.94 -0.31 -2.83
N ASN A 83 4.92 0.57 -3.83
CA ASN A 83 5.89 1.65 -3.93
C ASN A 83 5.83 2.56 -2.71
N ALA A 84 4.63 3.02 -2.32
CA ALA A 84 4.46 3.83 -1.11
C ALA A 84 4.94 3.08 0.15
N LYS A 85 4.60 1.80 0.29
CA LYS A 85 5.02 0.98 1.43
C LYS A 85 6.53 0.76 1.49
N LEU A 86 7.17 0.49 0.36
CA LEU A 86 8.62 0.24 0.29
C LEU A 86 9.42 1.53 0.45
N ARG A 87 8.88 2.66 -0.02
CA ARG A 87 9.53 3.98 0.06
C ARG A 87 9.38 4.64 1.43
N HIS A 88 8.16 4.63 1.98
CA HIS A 88 7.81 5.40 3.19
C HIS A 88 7.47 4.50 4.39
N GLY A 89 7.51 3.17 4.24
CA GLY A 89 7.14 2.20 5.28
C GLY A 89 5.63 1.95 5.39
N ASN A 90 4.80 2.88 4.91
CA ASN A 90 3.35 2.86 5.10
C ASN A 90 2.57 3.12 3.80
N THR A 91 1.28 2.78 3.79
CA THR A 91 0.36 3.14 2.70
C THR A 91 -1.00 3.45 3.28
N VAL A 92 -1.54 4.61 2.89
CA VAL A 92 -2.87 5.05 3.32
C VAL A 92 -3.81 4.99 2.13
N VAL A 93 -4.97 4.34 2.32
CA VAL A 93 -5.97 4.14 1.27
C VAL A 93 -7.30 4.73 1.72
N LEU A 94 -7.74 5.77 1.00
CA LEU A 94 -9.04 6.38 1.17
C LEU A 94 -10.14 5.46 0.62
N LYS A 95 -11.12 5.15 1.49
CA LYS A 95 -12.30 4.34 1.15
C LYS A 95 -13.47 5.27 0.82
N ILE A 96 -13.82 5.38 -0.46
CA ILE A 96 -14.99 6.16 -0.89
C ILE A 96 -16.21 5.27 -0.78
N ARG A 97 -17.20 5.68 0.03
CA ARG A 97 -18.45 4.94 0.26
C ARG A 97 -19.62 5.57 -0.48
N ASN A 98 -20.60 4.76 -0.86
CA ASN A 98 -21.87 5.23 -1.42
C ASN A 98 -22.86 5.61 -0.29
N ALA A 99 -24.03 6.15 -0.65
CA ALA A 99 -25.09 6.51 0.29
C ALA A 99 -25.64 5.33 1.12
N ARG A 100 -25.38 4.08 0.69
CA ARG A 100 -25.74 2.85 1.42
C ARG A 100 -24.60 2.34 2.32
N GLY A 101 -23.51 3.10 2.46
CA GLY A 101 -22.35 2.75 3.27
C GLY A 101 -21.40 1.72 2.63
N GLN A 102 -21.68 1.25 1.41
CA GLN A 102 -20.83 0.28 0.70
C GLN A 102 -19.63 0.99 0.06
N ILE A 103 -18.46 0.34 0.10
CA ILE A 103 -17.25 0.88 -0.50
C ILE A 103 -17.38 0.81 -2.03
N LYS A 104 -17.37 1.98 -2.67
CA LYS A 104 -17.44 2.14 -4.13
C LYS A 104 -16.06 2.14 -4.75
N GLU A 105 -15.10 2.85 -4.14
CA GLU A 105 -13.75 3.03 -4.66
C GLU A 105 -12.69 3.05 -3.56
N LEU A 106 -11.47 2.67 -3.93
CA LEU A 106 -10.26 2.77 -3.13
C LEU A 106 -9.24 3.65 -3.85
N ARG A 107 -8.73 4.66 -3.15
CA ARG A 107 -7.71 5.57 -3.69
C ARG A 107 -6.53 5.66 -2.73
N ILE A 108 -5.32 5.48 -3.25
CA ILE A 108 -4.11 5.64 -2.45
C ILE A 108 -3.83 7.14 -2.28
N LEU A 109 -3.53 7.54 -1.05
CA LEU A 109 -3.12 8.90 -0.74
C LEU A 109 -1.58 9.00 -0.79
N ASP A 110 -1.09 10.15 -1.22
CA ASP A 110 0.34 10.46 -1.20
C ASP A 110 0.79 10.68 0.25
N TRP A 111 1.81 9.93 0.68
CA TRP A 111 2.34 10.00 2.04
C TRP A 111 2.86 11.41 2.38
N ASN A 112 3.42 12.13 1.42
CA ASN A 112 3.93 13.49 1.64
C ASN A 112 2.82 14.50 1.91
N ARG A 113 1.56 14.11 1.68
CA ARG A 113 0.37 14.94 1.83
C ARG A 113 -0.58 14.40 2.89
N VAL A 114 -0.14 13.43 3.69
CA VAL A 114 -0.93 12.82 4.76
C VAL A 114 -0.22 13.03 6.09
N GLU A 115 -0.93 13.65 7.02
CA GLU A 115 -0.46 13.85 8.39
C GLU A 115 -1.27 12.92 9.34
N PRO A 116 -0.63 11.92 9.97
CA PRO A 116 -1.30 11.09 10.96
C PRO A 116 -1.55 11.91 12.24
N LEU A 117 -2.82 12.02 12.63
CA LEU A 117 -3.24 12.64 13.87
C LEU A 117 -3.60 11.51 14.84
N VAL A 118 -2.90 11.43 15.97
CA VAL A 118 -3.23 10.47 17.03
C VAL A 118 -4.10 11.20 18.04
N ALA A 119 -5.34 10.77 18.20
CA ALA A 119 -6.22 11.28 19.24
C ALA A 119 -5.78 10.75 20.62
N ASP A 120 -6.22 11.41 21.68
CA ASP A 120 -5.83 11.08 23.06
C ASP A 120 -6.30 9.67 23.50
N ASP A 121 -7.25 9.09 22.78
CA ASP A 121 -7.74 7.70 22.94
C ASP A 121 -6.90 6.66 22.18
N GLY A 122 -5.89 7.11 21.41
CA GLY A 122 -5.03 6.26 20.59
C GLY A 122 -5.59 5.99 19.18
N GLU A 123 -6.74 6.56 18.80
CA GLU A 123 -7.25 6.45 17.44
C GLU A 123 -6.38 7.27 16.47
N VAL A 124 -6.00 6.66 15.35
CA VAL A 124 -5.15 7.30 14.33
C VAL A 124 -6.02 7.79 13.18
N PHE A 125 -6.13 9.11 13.08
CA PHE A 125 -6.74 9.84 11.98
C PHE A 125 -5.68 10.30 10.97
N TYR A 126 -6.11 10.67 9.76
CA TYR A 126 -5.22 11.14 8.71
C TYR A 126 -5.80 12.42 8.11
N ARG A 127 -5.02 13.51 8.10
CA ARG A 127 -5.37 14.79 7.47
C ARG A 127 -4.63 14.97 6.16
#